data_AF-A0A9D8XLI5-F1
#
_entry.id   AF-A0A9D8XLI5-F1
#
_cell.length_a   1.000
_cell.length_b   1.000
_cell.length_c   1.000
_cell.angle_alpha   90.00
_cell.angle_beta   90.00
_cell.angle_gamma   90.00
#
_symmetry.space_group_name_H-M   'P 1'
#
loop_
_entity.id
_entity.type
_entity.pdbx_description
1 polymer ?
#
loop_
_entity_poly.entity_id
_entity_poly.type
_entity_poly.pdbx_seq_one_letter_code
_entity_poly.pdbx_strand_id
1 'polypeptide(L)'
;MLFFYRLLFPIAFLFFLPGLIVKLIRRSGWKKTYWERFGLFSSERKKELKDWQGAIWIHAVSVGETNLALTLLKEWNAVNPDRKYIFSTTTTTGQEIARNKAPD
;
A
#
# COMPACT_ATOMS: atom_id res chain seq x y z
N MET A 1 -17.34 25.69 -23.33
CA MET A 1 -17.82 24.59 -22.47
C MET A 1 -16.74 23.98 -21.58
N LEU A 2 -15.54 23.66 -22.08
CA LEU A 2 -14.43 23.10 -21.27
C LEU A 2 -13.93 24.00 -20.13
N PHE A 3 -14.03 25.33 -20.26
CA PHE A 3 -13.59 26.28 -19.23
C PHE A 3 -14.37 26.13 -17.92
N PHE A 4 -15.71 26.10 -17.99
CA PHE A 4 -16.55 25.90 -16.81
C PHE A 4 -16.33 24.53 -16.17
N TYR A 5 -16.18 23.47 -16.97
CA TYR A 5 -15.86 22.13 -16.47
C TYR A 5 -14.52 22.10 -15.70
N ARG A 6 -13.49 22.78 -16.23
CA ARG A 6 -12.17 22.91 -15.59
C ARG A 6 -12.20 23.73 -14.30
N LEU A 7 -13.14 24.66 -14.16
CA LEU A 7 -13.31 25.46 -12.95
C LEU A 7 -14.18 24.76 -11.90
N LEU A 8 -15.22 24.04 -12.32
CA LEU A 8 -16.15 23.37 -11.43
C LEU A 8 -15.50 22.21 -10.67
N PHE A 9 -14.64 21.43 -11.35
CA PHE A 9 -13.95 20.29 -10.78
C PHE A 9 -13.09 20.62 -9.55
N PRO A 10 -12.14 21.59 -9.60
CA PRO A 10 -11.32 21.94 -8.44
C PRO A 10 -12.16 22.54 -7.31
N ILE A 11 -13.21 23.32 -7.62
CA ILE A 11 -14.10 23.88 -6.60
C ILE A 11 -14.88 22.77 -5.89
N ALA A 12 -15.49 21.86 -6.64
CA ALA A 12 -16.17 20.70 -6.08
C ALA A 12 -15.20 19.84 -5.26
N PHE A 13 -14.00 19.58 -5.78
CA PHE A 13 -12.97 18.85 -5.05
C PHE A 13 -12.60 19.53 -3.73
N LEU A 14 -12.36 20.85 -3.73
CA LEU A 14 -12.04 21.61 -2.53
C LEU A 14 -13.19 21.56 -1.50
N PHE A 15 -14.44 21.60 -1.97
CA PHE A 15 -15.62 21.47 -1.13
C PHE A 15 -15.75 20.09 -0.48
N PHE A 16 -15.45 19.00 -1.22
CA PHE A 16 -15.49 17.63 -0.70
C PHE A 16 -14.22 17.24 0.08
N LEU A 17 -13.12 17.99 -0.08
CA LEU A 17 -11.82 17.67 0.50
C LEU A 17 -11.86 17.47 2.03
N PRO A 18 -12.54 18.31 2.84
CA PRO A 18 -12.63 18.08 4.29
C PRO A 18 -13.27 16.74 4.63
N GLY A 19 -14.35 16.36 3.91
CA GLY A 19 -15.03 15.08 4.09
C GLY A 19 -14.13 13.89 3.70
N LEU A 20 -13.37 14.01 2.62
CA LEU A 20 -12.40 13.00 2.20
C LEU A 20 -11.25 12.84 3.21
N ILE A 21 -10.74 13.95 3.76
CA ILE A 21 -9.71 13.93 4.81
C ILE A 21 -10.26 13.26 6.08
N VAL A 22 -11.45 13.64 6.55
CA VAL A 22 -12.08 13.01 7.72
C VAL A 22 -12.28 11.52 7.49
N LYS A 23 -12.76 11.12 6.31
CA LYS A 23 -12.91 9.70 5.93
C LYS A 23 -11.56 8.97 5.97
N LEU A 24 -10.49 9.60 5.49
CA LEU A 24 -9.15 9.02 5.51
C LEU A 24 -8.60 8.87 6.94
N ILE A 25 -8.78 9.88 7.79
CA ILE A 25 -8.34 9.87 9.19
C ILE A 25 -9.14 8.85 10.00
N ARG A 26 -10.45 8.69 9.74
CA ARG A 26 -11.31 7.72 10.44
C ARG A 26 -11.19 6.29 9.95
N ARG A 27 -10.60 6.05 8.78
CA ARG A 27 -10.43 4.70 8.23
C ARG A 27 -9.62 3.83 9.20
N SER A 28 -10.04 2.60 9.48
CA SER A 28 -9.25 1.67 10.30
C SER A 28 -8.08 1.06 9.51
N GLY A 29 -7.19 0.38 10.22
CA GLY A 29 -6.06 -0.36 9.67
C GLY A 29 -4.72 0.37 9.73
N TRP A 30 -3.69 -0.21 9.10
CA TRP A 30 -2.32 0.24 9.25
C TRP A 30 -2.03 1.50 8.42
N LYS A 31 -1.65 2.60 9.09
CA LYS A 31 -1.36 3.90 8.47
C LYS A 31 0.08 4.38 8.59
N LYS A 32 0.94 3.70 9.35
CA LYS A 32 2.33 4.19 9.58
C LYS A 32 3.12 4.35 8.28
N THR A 33 2.84 3.50 7.29
CA THR A 33 3.48 3.53 5.96
C THR A 33 2.64 4.28 4.91
N TYR A 34 1.65 5.08 5.31
CA TYR A 34 0.77 5.76 4.35
C TYR A 34 1.53 6.75 3.46
N TRP A 35 2.54 7.42 4.01
CA TRP A 35 3.40 8.36 3.29
C TRP A 35 4.23 7.70 2.18
N GLU A 36 4.52 6.40 2.29
CA GLU A 36 5.26 5.65 1.25
C GLU A 36 4.50 5.65 -0.10
N ARG A 37 3.17 5.82 -0.08
CA ARG A 37 2.34 5.96 -1.29
C ARG A 37 2.68 7.19 -2.13
N PHE A 38 3.25 8.22 -1.50
CA PHE A 38 3.69 9.44 -2.15
C PHE A 38 5.20 9.40 -2.48
N GLY A 39 5.85 8.24 -2.35
CA GLY A 39 7.30 8.11 -2.52
C GLY A 39 8.11 8.67 -1.35
N LEU A 40 7.46 9.01 -0.24
CA LEU A 40 8.11 9.53 0.97
C LEU A 40 8.50 8.37 1.89
N PHE A 41 9.74 7.91 1.74
CA PHE A 41 10.35 6.87 2.57
C PHE A 41 11.31 7.47 3.59
N SER A 42 11.31 6.96 4.83
CA SER A 42 12.31 7.32 5.82
C SER A 42 13.72 6.87 5.41
N SER A 43 14.75 7.47 6.01
CA SER A 43 16.14 7.12 5.73
C SER A 43 16.44 5.66 6.06
N GLU A 44 15.85 5.15 7.14
CA GLU A 44 15.93 3.75 7.59
C GLU A 44 15.28 2.84 6.55
N ARG A 45 14.06 3.18 6.10
CA ARG A 45 13.33 2.39 5.11
C ARG A 45 14.06 2.32 3.76
N LYS A 46 14.71 3.40 3.35
CA LYS A 46 15.54 3.42 2.14
C LYS A 46 16.76 2.52 2.26
N LYS A 47 17.37 2.43 3.44
CA LYS A 47 18.49 1.49 3.69
C LYS A 47 17.99 0.05 3.64
N GLU A 48 16.92 -0.26 4.37
CA GLU A 48 16.30 -1.59 4.33
C GLU A 48 16.05 -2.02 2.88
N LEU A 49 15.34 -1.21 2.09
CA LEU A 49 15.00 -1.55 0.69
C LEU A 49 16.23 -1.78 -0.21
N LYS A 50 17.39 -1.20 0.10
CA LYS A 50 18.64 -1.51 -0.61
C LYS A 50 19.16 -2.91 -0.31
N ASP A 51 18.99 -3.40 0.92
CA ASP A 51 19.40 -4.75 1.32
C ASP A 51 18.51 -5.86 0.71
N TRP A 52 17.36 -5.45 0.16
CA TRP A 52 16.42 -6.30 -0.58
C TRP A 52 16.62 -6.23 -2.11
N GLN A 53 17.78 -5.80 -2.59
CA GLN A 53 18.08 -5.80 -4.03
C GLN A 53 17.97 -7.23 -4.60
N GLY A 54 17.25 -7.38 -5.71
CA GLY A 54 16.96 -8.68 -6.33
C GLY A 54 15.74 -9.42 -5.76
N ALA A 55 15.05 -8.83 -4.77
CA ALA A 55 13.79 -9.38 -4.27
C ALA A 55 12.67 -9.31 -5.31
N ILE A 56 11.75 -10.28 -5.26
CA ILE A 56 10.53 -10.24 -6.06
C ILE A 56 9.54 -9.29 -5.39
N TRP A 57 9.08 -8.31 -6.16
CA TRP A 57 8.05 -7.40 -5.69
C TRP A 57 6.66 -7.91 -6.01
N ILE A 58 5.83 -8.08 -4.98
CA ILE A 58 4.43 -8.45 -5.07
C ILE A 58 3.57 -7.29 -4.56
N HIS A 59 2.62 -6.87 -5.39
CA HIS A 59 1.69 -5.79 -5.08
C HIS A 59 0.24 -6.27 -5.13
N ALA A 60 -0.50 -6.07 -4.03
CA ALA A 60 -1.91 -6.40 -3.94
C ALA A 60 -2.76 -5.12 -3.81
N VAL A 61 -3.72 -4.93 -4.72
CA VAL A 61 -4.57 -3.73 -4.73
C VAL A 61 -5.83 -3.89 -3.87
N SER A 62 -6.21 -5.12 -3.54
CA SER A 62 -7.40 -5.43 -2.74
C SER A 62 -7.12 -6.35 -1.54
N VAL A 63 -8.08 -6.48 -0.62
CA VAL A 63 -8.00 -7.42 0.51
C VAL A 63 -8.04 -8.88 0.02
N GLY A 64 -8.85 -9.18 -0.99
CA GLY A 64 -8.91 -10.51 -1.60
C GLY A 64 -7.56 -10.91 -2.20
N GLU A 65 -6.98 -10.02 -3.02
CA GLU A 65 -5.65 -10.23 -3.59
C GLU A 65 -4.56 -10.32 -2.53
N THR A 66 -4.68 -9.54 -1.45
CA THR A 66 -3.72 -9.63 -0.34
C THR A 66 -3.73 -11.04 0.25
N ASN A 67 -4.89 -11.61 0.53
CA ASN A 67 -4.97 -12.98 1.06
C ASN A 67 -4.44 -14.00 0.05
N LEU A 68 -4.81 -13.89 -1.23
CA LEU A 68 -4.32 -14.78 -2.29
C LEU A 68 -2.79 -14.73 -2.40
N ALA A 69 -2.22 -13.53 -2.43
CA ALA A 69 -0.80 -13.34 -2.60
C ALA A 69 0.00 -13.80 -1.35
N LEU A 70 -0.58 -13.70 -0.15
CA LEU A 70 0.00 -14.27 1.07
C LEU A 70 -0.01 -15.80 1.06
N THR A 71 -1.09 -16.43 0.60
CA THR A 71 -1.15 -17.88 0.40
C THR A 71 -0.09 -18.33 -0.61
N LEU A 72 0.03 -17.63 -1.74
CA LEU A 72 1.07 -17.89 -2.73
C LEU A 72 2.48 -17.75 -2.12
N LEU A 73 2.73 -16.66 -1.39
CA LEU A 73 4.00 -16.42 -0.71
C LEU A 73 4.36 -17.54 0.26
N LYS A 74 3.39 -18.04 1.03
CA LYS A 74 3.61 -19.14 1.97
C LYS A 74 4.08 -20.42 1.27
N GLU A 75 3.39 -20.83 0.21
CA GLU A 75 3.77 -22.02 -0.56
C GLU A 75 5.10 -21.81 -1.29
N TRP A 76 5.34 -20.60 -1.80
CA TRP A 76 6.60 -20.31 -2.50
C TRP A 76 7.79 -20.28 -1.54
N ASN A 77 7.62 -19.73 -0.33
CA ASN A 77 8.67 -19.74 0.69
C ASN A 77 9.01 -21.17 1.12
N ALA A 78 8.02 -22.08 1.16
CA ALA A 78 8.26 -23.49 1.46
C ALA A 78 9.12 -24.19 0.40
N VAL A 79 8.99 -23.80 -0.88
CA VAL A 79 9.77 -24.37 -1.98
C VAL A 79 11.13 -23.69 -2.14
N ASN A 80 11.24 -22.40 -1.84
CA ASN A 80 12.47 -21.63 -1.99
C ASN A 80 12.67 -20.62 -0.85
N PRO A 81 13.17 -21.07 0.31
CA PRO A 81 13.31 -20.25 1.52
C PRO A 81 14.33 -19.11 1.39
N ASP A 82 15.33 -19.26 0.52
CA ASP A 82 16.41 -18.28 0.36
C ASP A 82 15.99 -17.08 -0.51
N ARG A 83 14.82 -17.16 -1.15
CA ARG A 83 14.35 -16.11 -2.05
C ARG A 83 13.73 -14.96 -1.26
N LYS A 84 14.20 -13.75 -1.56
CA LYS A 84 13.71 -12.51 -0.97
C LYS A 84 12.45 -12.00 -1.67
N TYR A 85 11.49 -11.51 -0.88
CA TYR A 85 10.24 -10.92 -1.38
C TYR A 85 9.99 -9.55 -0.76
N ILE A 86 9.46 -8.63 -1.55
CA ILE A 86 8.91 -7.36 -1.07
C ILE A 86 7.40 -7.40 -1.30
N PHE A 87 6.63 -7.18 -0.24
CA PHE A 87 5.18 -7.13 -0.33
C PHE A 87 4.65 -5.70 -0.12
N SER A 88 3.71 -5.28 -0.95
CA SER A 88 3.09 -3.96 -0.83
C SER A 88 1.59 -4.03 -1.09
N THR A 89 0.84 -3.12 -0.45
CA THR A 89 -0.62 -3.11 -0.55
C THR A 89 -1.21 -1.72 -0.77
N THR A 90 -2.34 -1.65 -1.46
CA THR A 90 -3.06 -0.40 -1.71
C THR A 90 -4.11 -0.06 -0.64
N THR A 91 -4.50 -0.98 0.26
CA THR A 91 -5.50 -0.68 1.31
C THR A 91 -4.88 -0.75 2.70
N THR A 92 -5.35 0.08 3.63
CA THR A 92 -4.88 0.05 5.03
C THR A 92 -5.21 -1.28 5.70
N THR A 93 -6.34 -1.89 5.34
CA THR A 93 -6.76 -3.23 5.76
C THR A 93 -5.89 -4.33 5.16
N GLY A 94 -5.57 -4.25 3.85
CA GLY A 94 -4.63 -5.17 3.23
C GLY A 94 -3.25 -5.09 3.89
N GLN A 95 -2.77 -3.88 4.19
CA GLN A 95 -1.47 -3.69 4.86
C GLN A 95 -1.44 -4.30 6.26
N GLU A 96 -2.54 -4.18 7.00
CA GLU A 96 -2.70 -4.80 8.32
C GLU A 96 -2.69 -6.33 8.22
N ILE A 97 -3.45 -6.89 7.27
CA ILE A 97 -3.48 -8.35 7.02
C ILE A 97 -2.09 -8.84 6.62
N ALA A 98 -1.40 -8.13 5.72
CA ALA A 98 -0.05 -8.46 5.29
C ALA A 98 0.92 -8.50 6.46
N ARG A 99 0.89 -7.51 7.36
CA ARG A 99 1.75 -7.50 8.54
C ARG A 99 1.45 -8.60 9.54
N ASN A 100 0.21 -9.07 9.61
CA ASN A 100 -0.20 -10.11 10.56
C ASN A 100 0.00 -11.53 10.03
N LYS A 101 0.03 -11.73 8.71
CA LYS A 101 0.01 -13.05 8.07
C LYS A 101 1.16 -13.31 7.10
N ALA A 102 1.97 -12.31 6.77
CA ALA A 102 3.14 -12.55 5.93
C ALA A 102 4.08 -13.55 6.63
N PRO A 103 4.59 -14.55 5.91
CA PRO A 103 5.67 -15.39 6.42
C PRO A 103 6.92 -14.52 6.66
N ASP A 104 7.72 -14.91 7.66
CA ASP A 104 9.00 -14.27 8.02
C ASP A 104 10.02 -14.36 6.88
#